data_AF-A0AAW2U0A9-F1
#
_entry.id   AF-A0AAW2U0A9-F1
#
_cell.length_a   1.000
_cell.length_b   1.000
_cell.length_c   1.000
_cell.angle_alpha   90.00
_cell.angle_beta   90.00
_cell.angle_gamma   90.00
#
_symmetry.space_group_name_H-M   'P 1'
#
loop_
_entity.id
_entity.type
_entity.pdbx_description
1 polymer ?
#
loop_
_entity_poly.entity_id
_entity_poly.type
_entity_poly.pdbx_seq_one_letter_code
_entity_poly.pdbx_strand_id
1 'polypeptide(L)'
;MSLDYPPDKLSVYLSDDGGSYVTLYAVHEAWKFARLWIPFCRKYELKFRCPESYFSADEESADEKFTGCSEFAADRKIIEKKYAEFQEALEKNSVNANASYSRNHPSRIVVITDANKDSYPKEMPLLVYVAREKRPDHHHHFKAGALNVM
;
A
#
# COMPACT_ATOMS: atom_id res chain seq x y z
N MET A 1 -6.55 -0.21 -0.71
CA MET A 1 -6.82 0.61 -1.92
C MET A 1 -7.75 -0.08 -2.92
N SER A 2 -7.93 -1.42 -2.86
CA SER A 2 -8.77 -2.21 -3.77
C SER A 2 -10.27 -2.20 -3.40
N LEU A 3 -10.81 -1.06 -3.00
CA LEU A 3 -12.24 -0.90 -2.73
C LEU A 3 -13.03 -0.91 -4.06
N ASP A 4 -14.28 -1.36 -3.99
CA ASP A 4 -15.22 -1.29 -5.11
C ASP A 4 -15.80 0.13 -5.24
N TYR A 5 -14.94 1.06 -5.66
CA TYR A 5 -15.29 2.46 -5.85
C TYR A 5 -14.51 3.04 -7.03
N PRO A 6 -15.07 4.01 -7.77
CA PRO A 6 -14.37 4.66 -8.87
C PRO A 6 -13.01 5.23 -8.42
N PRO A 7 -11.90 4.88 -9.10
CA PRO A 7 -10.55 5.24 -8.68
C PRO A 7 -10.30 6.76 -8.72
N ASP A 8 -10.97 7.47 -9.62
CA ASP A 8 -10.96 8.93 -9.75
C ASP A 8 -11.64 9.65 -8.58
N LYS A 9 -12.47 8.95 -7.82
CA LYS A 9 -13.20 9.48 -6.65
C LYS A 9 -12.66 8.95 -5.32
N LEU A 10 -11.70 8.03 -5.35
CA LEU A 10 -11.07 7.47 -4.16
C LEU A 10 -9.70 8.11 -3.95
N SER A 11 -9.49 8.68 -2.78
CA SER A 11 -8.18 9.15 -2.31
C SER A 11 -7.87 8.49 -0.99
N VAL A 12 -6.62 8.02 -0.83
CA VAL A 12 -6.13 7.37 0.38
C VAL A 12 -5.04 8.23 0.96
N TYR A 13 -5.24 8.62 2.22
CA TYR A 13 -4.26 9.38 2.98
C TYR A 13 -3.70 8.48 4.09
N LEU A 14 -2.38 8.40 4.16
CA LEU A 14 -1.67 7.67 5.20
C LEU A 14 -0.90 8.65 6.08
N SER A 15 -1.33 8.75 7.33
CA SER A 15 -0.62 9.51 8.36
C SER A 15 0.42 8.64 9.07
N ASP A 16 1.69 9.07 9.07
CA ASP A 16 2.79 8.46 9.80
C ASP A 16 3.31 9.41 10.90
N ASP A 17 2.95 9.13 12.15
CA ASP A 17 3.41 9.91 13.30
C ASP A 17 4.90 9.64 13.62
N GLY A 18 5.50 8.57 13.10
CA GLY A 18 6.93 8.27 13.28
C GLY A 18 7.84 9.00 12.30
N GLY A 19 7.30 9.51 11.19
CA GLY A 19 8.06 10.16 10.12
C GLY A 19 9.18 9.28 9.56
N SER A 20 9.01 7.96 9.62
CA SER A 20 10.08 7.01 9.33
C SER A 20 10.27 6.86 7.82
N TYR A 21 11.53 6.91 7.39
CA TYR A 21 11.85 6.61 5.99
C TYR A 21 11.54 5.15 5.62
N VAL A 22 11.56 4.22 6.59
CA VAL A 22 11.22 2.81 6.36
C VAL A 22 9.73 2.68 6.04
N THR A 23 8.87 3.37 6.79
CA THR A 23 7.43 3.45 6.49
C THR A 23 7.19 4.05 5.11
N LEU A 24 7.82 5.19 4.80
CA LEU A 24 7.65 5.82 3.48
C LEU A 24 8.09 4.90 2.34
N TYR A 25 9.22 4.20 2.50
CA TYR A 25 9.68 3.22 1.51
C TYR A 25 8.68 2.07 1.35
N ALA A 26 8.17 1.51 2.46
CA ALA A 26 7.17 0.45 2.43
C ALA A 26 5.90 0.89 1.70
N VAL A 27 5.50 2.15 1.86
CA VAL A 27 4.34 2.74 1.16
C VAL A 27 4.59 2.86 -0.34
N HIS A 28 5.80 3.24 -0.76
CA HIS A 28 6.18 3.25 -2.17
C HIS A 28 6.17 1.84 -2.78
N GLU A 29 6.74 0.85 -2.10
CA GLU A 29 6.72 -0.55 -2.56
C GLU A 29 5.30 -1.12 -2.59
N ALA A 30 4.48 -0.83 -1.59
CA ALA A 30 3.08 -1.23 -1.55
C ALA A 30 2.28 -0.61 -2.71
N TRP A 31 2.55 0.64 -3.07
CA TRP A 31 1.94 1.29 -4.22
C TRP A 31 2.35 0.62 -5.55
N LYS A 32 3.63 0.27 -5.72
CA LYS A 32 4.10 -0.47 -6.90
C LYS A 32 3.39 -1.80 -7.05
N PHE A 33 3.28 -2.57 -5.97
CA PHE A 33 2.56 -3.84 -5.97
C PHE A 33 1.05 -3.64 -6.22
N ALA A 34 0.44 -2.61 -5.62
CA ALA A 34 -0.97 -2.31 -5.77
C ALA A 34 -1.41 -2.09 -7.23
N ARG A 35 -0.50 -1.61 -8.09
CA ARG A 35 -0.76 -1.46 -9.54
C ARG A 35 -1.02 -2.78 -10.26
N LEU A 36 -0.52 -3.89 -9.73
CA LEU A 36 -0.77 -5.23 -10.25
C LEU A 36 -1.94 -5.87 -9.51
N TRP A 37 -1.98 -5.69 -8.19
CA TRP A 37 -2.99 -6.28 -7.32
C TRP A 37 -4.41 -5.73 -7.58
N ILE A 38 -4.57 -4.41 -7.75
CA ILE A 38 -5.90 -3.80 -7.91
C ILE A 38 -6.58 -4.26 -9.21
N PRO A 39 -5.92 -4.22 -10.39
CA PRO A 39 -6.50 -4.78 -11.61
C PRO A 39 -6.83 -6.27 -11.49
N PHE A 40 -5.96 -7.07 -10.86
CA PHE A 40 -6.21 -8.48 -10.59
C PHE A 40 -7.47 -8.69 -9.72
N CYS A 41 -7.60 -7.94 -8.62
CA CYS A 41 -8.79 -8.00 -7.76
C CYS A 41 -10.08 -7.62 -8.51
N ARG A 42 -10.02 -6.69 -9.47
CA ARG A 42 -11.18 -6.24 -10.24
C ARG A 42 -11.53 -7.22 -11.35
N LYS A 43 -10.53 -7.69 -12.11
CA LYS A 43 -10.69 -8.65 -13.22
C LYS A 43 -11.37 -9.94 -12.77
N TYR A 44 -11.02 -10.42 -11.58
CA TYR A 44 -11.53 -11.67 -11.03
C TYR A 44 -12.51 -11.50 -9.86
N GLU A 45 -12.94 -10.26 -9.56
CA GLU A 45 -13.90 -9.96 -8.49
C GLU A 45 -13.58 -10.66 -7.16
N LEU A 46 -12.30 -10.66 -6.77
CA LEU A 46 -11.84 -11.44 -5.62
C LEU A 46 -12.58 -11.06 -4.34
N LYS A 47 -12.95 -12.09 -3.57
CA LYS A 47 -13.54 -11.93 -2.24
C LYS A 47 -12.57 -11.27 -1.26
N PHE A 48 -11.32 -11.72 -1.27
CA PHE A 48 -10.27 -11.19 -0.40
C PHE A 48 -9.50 -10.07 -1.10
N ARG A 49 -9.58 -8.86 -0.53
CA ARG A 49 -8.88 -7.67 -1.04
C ARG A 49 -7.49 -7.47 -0.42
N CYS A 50 -7.22 -8.16 0.70
CA CYS A 50 -5.92 -8.20 1.36
C CYS A 50 -5.08 -9.33 0.75
N PRO A 51 -3.88 -9.06 0.20
CA PRO A 51 -3.03 -10.09 -0.39
C PRO A 51 -2.67 -11.21 0.58
N GLU A 52 -2.28 -10.87 1.81
CA GLU A 52 -1.90 -11.85 2.83
C GLU A 52 -3.05 -12.81 3.13
N SER A 53 -4.26 -12.28 3.32
CA SER A 53 -5.46 -13.09 3.56
C SER A 53 -5.84 -13.93 2.34
N TYR A 54 -5.59 -13.43 1.13
CA TYR A 54 -5.86 -14.14 -0.11
C TYR A 54 -4.94 -15.35 -0.29
N PHE A 55 -3.63 -15.16 -0.14
CA PHE A 55 -2.65 -16.22 -0.32
C PHE A 55 -2.57 -17.20 0.86
N SER A 56 -3.09 -16.81 2.03
CA SER A 56 -3.18 -17.68 3.22
C SER A 56 -4.49 -18.49 3.28
N ALA A 57 -5.48 -18.17 2.44
CA ALA A 57 -6.74 -18.92 2.39
C ALA A 57 -6.59 -20.21 1.59
N ASP A 58 -7.36 -21.24 1.93
CA ASP A 58 -7.41 -22.49 1.16
C ASP A 58 -7.86 -22.20 -0.28
N GLU A 59 -7.18 -22.79 -1.27
CA GLU A 59 -7.38 -22.49 -2.70
C GLU A 59 -8.84 -22.67 -3.16
N GLU A 60 -9.55 -23.65 -2.60
CA GLU A 60 -10.98 -23.88 -2.87
C GLU A 60 -11.86 -22.77 -2.30
N SER A 61 -11.51 -22.20 -1.15
CA SER A 61 -12.31 -21.17 -0.47
C SER A 61 -12.15 -19.77 -1.08
N ALA A 62 -11.05 -19.55 -1.80
CA ALA A 62 -10.73 -18.25 -2.37
C ALA A 62 -11.56 -17.98 -3.63
N ASP A 63 -11.64 -18.92 -4.57
CA ASP A 63 -12.10 -18.63 -5.94
C ASP A 63 -12.72 -19.85 -6.69
N GLU A 64 -13.73 -20.53 -6.14
CA GLU A 64 -14.47 -21.63 -6.81
C GLU A 64 -14.96 -21.29 -8.23
N LYS A 65 -15.19 -19.99 -8.51
CA LYS A 65 -15.69 -19.51 -9.80
C LYS A 65 -14.68 -19.68 -10.96
N PHE A 66 -13.39 -19.76 -10.67
CA PHE A 66 -12.33 -19.76 -11.69
C PHE A 66 -11.55 -21.09 -11.74
N THR A 67 -12.03 -22.12 -11.02
CA THR A 67 -11.46 -23.46 -11.04
C THR A 67 -11.36 -23.99 -12.49
N GLY A 68 -10.13 -24.28 -12.94
CA GLY A 68 -9.87 -24.77 -14.30
C GLY A 68 -9.60 -23.69 -15.36
N CYS A 69 -9.67 -22.40 -15.02
CA CYS A 69 -9.30 -21.32 -15.94
C CYS A 69 -7.77 -21.16 -16.03
N SER A 70 -7.18 -21.48 -17.19
CA SER A 70 -5.72 -21.41 -17.39
C SER A 70 -5.16 -20.00 -17.31
N GLU A 71 -5.92 -19.00 -17.79
CA GLU A 71 -5.53 -17.58 -17.73
C GLU A 71 -5.47 -17.09 -16.27
N PHE A 72 -6.49 -17.40 -15.46
CA PHE A 72 -6.51 -17.07 -14.04
C PHE A 72 -5.33 -17.71 -13.30
N ALA A 73 -5.04 -18.98 -13.56
CA ALA A 73 -3.91 -19.67 -12.92
C ALA A 73 -2.56 -19.02 -13.29
N ALA A 74 -2.39 -18.59 -14.56
CA ALA A 74 -1.20 -17.89 -15.01
C ALA A 74 -1.06 -16.51 -14.34
N ASP A 75 -2.13 -15.72 -14.34
CA ASP A 75 -2.15 -14.39 -13.71
C ASP A 75 -1.92 -14.49 -12.19
N ARG A 76 -2.59 -15.43 -11.50
CA ARG A 76 -2.40 -15.68 -10.06
C ARG A 76 -0.94 -15.98 -9.74
N LYS A 77 -0.29 -16.85 -10.51
CA LYS A 77 1.13 -17.22 -10.31
C LYS A 77 2.07 -16.02 -10.51
N ILE A 78 1.76 -15.14 -11.47
CA ILE A 78 2.52 -13.90 -11.67
C ILE A 78 2.37 -12.98 -10.45
N ILE A 79 1.14 -12.79 -9.97
CA ILE A 79 0.84 -11.92 -8.82
C ILE A 79 1.46 -12.48 -7.53
N GLU A 80 1.39 -13.79 -7.30
CA GLU A 80 2.01 -14.46 -6.16
C GLU A 80 3.52 -14.24 -6.14
N LYS A 81 4.19 -14.43 -7.28
CA LYS A 81 5.63 -14.13 -7.39
C LYS A 81 5.92 -12.65 -7.08
N LYS A 82 5.10 -11.73 -7.59
CA LYS A 82 5.26 -10.29 -7.33
C LYS A 82 4.98 -9.91 -5.88
N TYR A 83 4.09 -10.63 -5.21
CA TYR A 83 3.83 -10.46 -3.79
C TYR A 83 5.04 -10.91 -2.95
N ALA A 84 5.65 -12.05 -3.29
CA ALA A 84 6.88 -12.50 -2.64
C ALA A 84 8.05 -11.52 -2.84
N GLU A 85 8.23 -10.99 -4.06
CA GLU A 85 9.23 -9.94 -4.34
C GLU A 85 8.99 -8.68 -3.48
N PHE A 86 7.72 -8.29 -3.30
CA PHE A 86 7.32 -7.18 -2.44
C PHE A 86 7.65 -7.45 -0.96
N GLN A 87 7.29 -8.63 -0.44
CA GLN A 87 7.61 -9.03 0.94
C GLN A 87 9.13 -9.03 1.19
N GLU A 88 9.91 -9.59 0.27
CA GLU A 88 11.37 -9.59 0.36
C GLU A 88 11.95 -8.16 0.38
N ALA A 89 11.39 -7.25 -0.43
CA ALA A 89 11.80 -5.85 -0.46
C ALA A 89 11.51 -5.13 0.87
N LEU A 90 10.41 -5.45 1.54
CA LEU A 90 10.08 -4.93 2.87
C LEU A 90 11.06 -5.45 3.93
N GLU A 91 11.34 -6.76 3.93
CA GLU A 91 12.26 -7.37 4.89
C GLU A 91 13.68 -6.83 4.77
N LYS A 92 14.18 -6.62 3.53
CA LYS A 92 15.49 -6.00 3.31
C LYS A 92 15.58 -4.59 3.90
N ASN A 93 14.49 -3.84 3.89
CA ASN A 93 14.47 -2.47 4.38
C ASN A 93 14.16 -2.38 5.89
N SER A 94 13.54 -3.41 6.48
CA SER A 94 13.14 -3.44 7.89
C SER A 94 14.33 -3.40 8.86
N VAL A 95 15.50 -3.87 8.42
CA VAL A 95 16.77 -3.88 9.19
C VAL A 95 17.14 -2.48 9.73
N ASN A 96 16.68 -1.42 9.07
CA ASN A 96 16.99 -0.05 9.48
C ASN A 96 15.89 0.64 10.31
N ALA A 97 14.82 -0.07 10.70
CA ALA A 97 13.66 0.52 11.37
C ALA A 97 14.03 1.28 12.65
N ASN A 98 14.96 0.75 13.46
CA ASN A 98 15.33 1.35 14.74
C ASN A 98 16.06 2.71 14.61
N ALA A 99 16.74 2.96 13.50
CA ALA A 99 17.43 4.23 13.25
C ALA A 99 16.54 5.25 12.52
N SER A 100 15.33 4.84 12.11
CA SER A 100 14.50 5.59 11.17
C SER A 100 13.50 6.54 11.83
N TYR A 101 13.17 6.33 13.10
CA TYR A 101 12.21 7.16 13.82
C TYR A 101 12.92 8.34 14.49
N SER A 102 12.34 9.53 14.39
CA SER A 102 12.84 10.72 15.08
C SER A 102 11.73 11.36 15.89
N ARG A 103 12.07 11.93 17.06
CA ARG A 103 11.17 12.84 17.81
C ARG A 103 11.32 14.29 17.36
N ASN A 104 12.26 14.55 16.45
CA ASN A 104 12.56 15.85 15.88
C ASN A 104 12.70 15.72 14.37
N HIS A 105 11.63 16.01 13.63
CA HIS A 105 11.64 16.00 12.18
C HIS A 105 10.66 17.02 11.62
N PRO A 106 10.95 17.61 10.45
CA PRO A 106 10.00 18.49 9.76
C PRO A 106 8.79 17.70 9.27
N SER A 107 7.75 18.42 8.86
CA SER A 107 6.63 17.82 8.13
C SER A 107 7.08 17.30 6.76
N ARG A 108 6.47 16.21 6.29
CA ARG A 108 6.69 15.64 4.97
C ARG A 108 5.36 15.23 4.36
N ILE A 109 5.06 15.76 3.18
CA ILE A 109 3.87 15.37 2.38
C ILE A 109 4.38 14.83 1.05
N VAL A 110 4.01 13.60 0.71
CA VAL A 110 4.43 12.94 -0.52
C VAL A 110 3.20 12.39 -1.22
N VAL A 111 2.95 12.86 -2.45
CA VAL A 111 1.98 12.22 -3.34
C VAL A 111 2.69 11.08 -4.06
N ILE A 112 2.22 9.85 -3.86
CA ILE A 112 2.84 8.65 -4.40
C ILE A 112 2.32 8.43 -5.82
N THR A 113 3.16 8.71 -6.81
CA THR A 113 2.87 8.53 -8.24
C THR A 113 4.08 7.93 -8.97
N ASP A 114 3.90 7.55 -10.24
CA ASP A 114 5.02 7.26 -11.12
C ASP A 114 5.84 8.54 -11.41
N ALA A 115 7.12 8.36 -11.76
CA ALA A 115 8.00 9.45 -12.19
C ALA A 115 7.55 10.10 -13.51
N ASN A 116 6.84 9.36 -14.36
CA ASN A 116 6.21 9.88 -15.56
C ASN A 116 4.82 10.42 -15.23
N LYS A 117 4.73 11.73 -15.02
CA LYS A 117 3.49 12.46 -14.68
C LYS A 117 2.38 12.36 -15.74
N ASP A 118 2.71 11.89 -16.94
CA ASP A 118 1.78 11.86 -18.08
C ASP A 118 0.92 10.59 -18.17
N SER A 119 1.15 9.62 -17.28
CA SER A 119 0.32 8.42 -17.16
C SER A 119 -0.15 8.29 -15.73
N TYR A 120 -1.19 9.07 -15.36
CA TYR A 120 -2.01 8.68 -14.22
C TYR A 120 -2.53 7.28 -14.54
N PRO A 121 -2.24 6.26 -13.72
CA PRO A 121 -2.86 4.97 -13.93
C PRO A 121 -4.36 5.21 -13.74
N LYS A 122 -5.14 5.18 -14.83
CA LYS A 122 -6.59 5.43 -14.85
C LYS A 122 -7.36 4.61 -13.79
N GLU A 123 -6.71 3.59 -13.26
CA GLU A 123 -7.27 2.60 -12.36
C GLU A 123 -6.77 2.71 -10.90
N MET A 124 -5.86 3.64 -10.58
CA MET A 124 -5.26 3.76 -9.26
C MET A 124 -5.82 4.96 -8.47
N PRO A 125 -6.33 4.74 -7.24
CA PRO A 125 -6.65 5.83 -6.32
C PRO A 125 -5.43 6.68 -5.99
N LEU A 126 -5.64 7.98 -5.72
CA LEU A 126 -4.58 8.85 -5.21
C LEU A 126 -4.08 8.31 -3.86
N LEU A 127 -2.76 8.26 -3.67
CA LEU A 127 -2.14 7.91 -2.39
C LEU A 127 -1.26 9.06 -1.92
N VAL A 128 -1.58 9.60 -0.75
CA VAL A 128 -0.84 10.69 -0.11
C VAL A 128 -0.28 10.21 1.22
N TYR A 129 1.05 10.23 1.35
CA TYR A 129 1.74 10.03 2.62
C TYR A 129 1.91 11.38 3.32
N VAL A 130 1.56 11.42 4.60
CA VAL A 130 1.66 12.60 5.46
C VAL A 130 2.40 12.24 6.74
N ALA A 131 3.54 12.87 6.98
CA ALA A 131 4.17 12.90 8.29
C ALA A 131 4.14 14.33 8.81
N ARG A 132 3.52 14.55 9.96
CA ARG A 132 3.45 15.88 10.57
C ARG A 132 4.77 16.25 11.24
N GLU A 133 5.01 17.54 11.41
CA GLU A 133 6.19 17.99 12.14
C GLU A 133 6.16 17.50 13.59
N LYS A 134 7.33 17.09 14.09
CA LYS A 134 7.55 16.79 15.51
C LYS A 134 8.74 17.55 16.03
N ARG A 135 8.57 18.13 17.22
CA ARG A 135 9.64 18.76 18.00
C ARG A 135 9.59 18.26 19.45
N PRO A 136 10.74 18.01 20.09
CA PRO A 136 10.77 17.49 21.47
C PRO A 136 10.14 18.42 22.51
N ASP A 137 10.13 19.73 22.25
CA ASP A 137 9.60 20.79 23.10
C ASP A 137 8.11 21.09 22.86
N HIS A 138 7.49 20.46 21.85
CA HIS A 138 6.08 20.67 21.53
C HIS A 138 5.26 19.43 21.88
N HIS A 139 4.34 19.60 22.84
CA HIS A 139 3.40 18.54 23.20
C HIS A 139 2.51 18.20 22.00
N HIS A 140 2.29 16.90 21.77
CA HIS A 140 1.49 16.42 20.65
C HIS A 140 0.36 15.50 21.11
N HIS A 141 -0.80 15.60 20.47
CA HIS A 141 -2.00 14.83 20.87
C HIS A 141 -2.08 13.43 20.25
N PHE A 142 -0.93 12.77 20.04
CA PHE A 142 -0.83 11.43 19.42
C PHE A 142 -1.83 11.23 18.25
N LYS A 143 -2.75 10.26 18.36
CA LYS A 143 -3.77 9.95 17.34
C LYS A 143 -4.76 11.09 17.11
N ALA A 144 -5.19 11.80 18.14
CA ALA A 144 -6.11 12.93 17.98
C ALA A 144 -5.45 14.05 17.17
N GLY A 145 -4.17 14.34 17.46
CA GLY A 145 -3.40 15.31 16.70
C GLY A 145 -3.05 14.85 15.29
N ALA A 146 -2.89 13.55 15.05
CA ALA A 146 -2.69 13.02 13.71
C ALA A 146 -3.96 13.14 12.87
N LEU A 147 -5.12 12.73 13.40
CA LEU A 147 -6.40 12.73 12.67
C LEU A 147 -6.88 14.15 12.33
N ASN A 148 -6.71 15.12 13.23
CA ASN A 148 -7.18 16.49 13.01
C ASN A 148 -6.39 17.28 11.95
N VAL A 149 -5.22 16.78 11.54
CA VAL A 149 -4.37 17.40 10.52
C VAL A 149 -4.68 16.85 9.11
N MET A 150 -5.49 15.78 9.03
CA MET A 150 -5.82 15.07 7.79
C MET A 150 -7.09 15.61 7.12
#